data_AF-A0A6B1HCQ6-F1
#
_entry.id   AF-A0A6B1HCQ6-F1
#
_cell.length_a   1.000
_cell.length_b   1.000
_cell.length_c   1.000
_cell.angle_alpha   90.00
_cell.angle_beta   90.00
_cell.angle_gamma   90.00
#
_symmetry.space_group_name_H-M   'P 1'
#
loop_
_entity.id
_entity.type
_entity.pdbx_description
1 polymer ?
#
loop_
_entity_poly.entity_id
_entity_poly.type
_entity_poly.pdbx_seq_one_letter_code
_entity_poly.pdbx_strand_id
1 'polypeptide(L)'
;MASGEIAGYTYWCVEKGYPSFVGGDREDPRWVARAKGWVRVVQVDVLVTLVILTFATLSFYFLGAGVLHSQGLVPEREETVAILANMYSLTLGDWSTYLFIFGAFFILFSTVLSGLGAGSRSFPDLLVTFGFFPRKNLETRLKWTRGYIIGMPILSFLLYMLVERPIAMVIVGATFGAFMLPIQAVVTLYMQRKRMDPRVRPKTWVTWSIVGVFLAMATLCAFYIGGIYLDYFG
;
A
#
# COMPACT_ATOMS: atom_id res chain seq x y z
N MET A 1 4.63 2.63 -1.25
CA MET A 1 3.20 2.57 -0.93
C MET A 1 2.63 1.34 -1.63
N ALA A 2 2.09 0.40 -0.88
CA ALA A 2 1.52 -0.82 -1.44
C ALA A 2 0.16 -0.53 -2.10
N SER A 3 -0.23 -1.32 -3.11
CA SER A 3 -1.51 -1.15 -3.82
C SER A 3 -2.72 -1.13 -2.89
N GLY A 4 -2.69 -1.90 -1.80
CA GLY A 4 -3.73 -1.90 -0.76
C GLY A 4 -3.85 -0.57 -0.01
N GLU A 5 -2.75 0.15 0.21
CA GLU A 5 -2.75 1.45 0.92
C GLU A 5 -3.38 2.54 0.07
N ILE A 6 -3.14 2.53 -1.25
CA ILE A 6 -3.73 3.49 -2.20
C ILE A 6 -5.25 3.38 -2.19
N ALA A 7 -5.77 2.14 -2.26
CA ALA A 7 -7.21 1.90 -2.18
C ALA A 7 -7.76 2.25 -0.79
N GLY A 8 -7.11 1.77 0.28
CA GLY A 8 -7.53 2.01 1.66
C GLY A 8 -7.62 3.48 2.02
N TYR A 9 -6.63 4.29 1.62
CA TYR A 9 -6.58 5.73 1.88
C TYR A 9 -7.85 6.44 1.41
N THR A 10 -8.34 6.12 0.21
CA THR A 10 -9.56 6.76 -0.32
C THR A 10 -10.79 6.46 0.53
N TYR A 11 -10.94 5.23 1.02
CA TYR A 11 -12.04 4.87 1.93
C TYR A 11 -11.94 5.64 3.25
N TRP A 12 -10.74 5.76 3.82
CA TRP A 12 -10.52 6.51 5.07
C TRP A 12 -10.90 7.98 4.94
N CYS A 13 -10.46 8.65 3.87
CA CYS A 13 -10.79 10.06 3.65
C CYS A 13 -12.31 10.26 3.53
N VAL A 14 -13.00 9.38 2.80
CA VAL A 14 -14.46 9.46 2.61
C VAL A 14 -15.21 9.19 3.91
N GLU A 15 -14.83 8.18 4.67
CA GLU A 15 -15.49 7.82 5.92
C GLU A 15 -15.34 8.89 7.00
N LYS A 16 -14.16 9.52 7.10
CA LYS A 16 -13.93 10.65 8.00
C LYS A 16 -14.61 11.94 7.54
N GLY A 17 -15.21 11.94 6.34
CA GLY A 17 -15.89 13.10 5.80
C GLY A 17 -14.96 14.24 5.40
N TYR A 18 -13.65 14.00 5.23
CA TYR A 18 -12.71 15.02 4.77
C TYR A 18 -13.11 15.68 3.44
N PRO A 19 -13.64 14.96 2.42
CA PRO A 19 -14.09 15.59 1.20
C PRO A 19 -15.48 16.24 1.30
N SER A 20 -16.14 16.22 2.47
CA SER A 20 -17.52 16.74 2.63
C SER A 20 -17.65 18.20 2.20
N PHE A 21 -16.62 19.01 2.42
CA PHE A 21 -16.57 20.43 2.05
C PHE A 21 -16.66 20.67 0.54
N VAL A 22 -16.35 19.67 -0.31
CA VAL A 22 -16.51 19.81 -1.77
C VAL A 22 -17.99 20.04 -2.14
N GLY A 23 -18.90 19.38 -1.45
CA GLY A 23 -20.34 19.43 -1.72
C GLY A 23 -20.77 18.53 -2.90
N GLY A 24 -22.02 18.06 -2.85
CA GLY A 24 -22.60 17.19 -3.88
C GLY A 24 -23.17 17.93 -5.09
N ASP A 25 -23.47 19.22 -4.94
CA ASP A 25 -24.02 20.05 -6.01
C ASP A 25 -22.91 20.50 -6.97
N ARG A 26 -22.94 19.98 -8.20
CA ARG A 26 -21.97 20.26 -9.26
C ARG A 26 -22.30 21.51 -10.08
N GLU A 27 -23.50 22.04 -9.92
CA GLU A 27 -23.96 23.26 -10.62
C GLU A 27 -23.55 24.53 -9.85
N ASP A 28 -23.25 24.42 -8.55
CA ASP A 28 -22.70 25.52 -7.76
C ASP A 28 -21.40 26.08 -8.39
N PRO A 29 -21.33 27.39 -8.73
CA PRO A 29 -20.15 28.02 -9.30
C PRO A 29 -18.87 27.84 -8.46
N ARG A 30 -19.01 27.68 -7.14
CA ARG A 30 -17.88 27.49 -6.21
C ARG A 30 -17.43 26.03 -6.11
N TRP A 31 -18.21 25.07 -6.63
CA TRP A 31 -17.90 23.64 -6.54
C TRP A 31 -16.53 23.30 -7.13
N VAL A 32 -16.21 23.83 -8.31
CA VAL A 32 -14.92 23.56 -8.99
C VAL A 32 -13.74 24.03 -8.13
N ALA A 33 -13.86 25.19 -7.48
CA ALA A 33 -12.82 25.72 -6.61
C ALA A 33 -12.61 24.82 -5.37
N ARG A 34 -13.71 24.37 -4.74
CA ARG A 34 -13.64 23.45 -3.59
C ARG A 34 -13.08 22.08 -3.97
N ALA A 35 -13.50 21.53 -5.10
CA ALA A 35 -12.99 20.26 -5.63
C ALA A 35 -11.48 20.31 -5.91
N LYS A 36 -11.01 21.37 -6.59
CA LYS A 36 -9.57 21.58 -6.83
C LYS A 36 -8.79 21.83 -5.53
N GLY A 37 -9.39 22.54 -4.57
CA GLY A 37 -8.82 22.73 -3.24
C GLY A 37 -8.60 21.40 -2.52
N TRP A 38 -9.60 20.53 -2.51
CA TRP A 38 -9.49 19.18 -1.94
C TRP A 38 -8.39 18.35 -2.62
N VAL A 39 -8.34 18.34 -3.96
CA VAL A 39 -7.26 17.66 -4.70
C VAL A 39 -5.88 18.18 -4.28
N ARG A 40 -5.73 19.50 -4.07
CA ARG A 40 -4.46 20.08 -3.62
C ARG A 40 -4.09 19.63 -2.20
N VAL A 41 -5.05 19.51 -1.29
CA VAL A 41 -4.80 18.98 0.06
C VAL A 41 -4.24 17.56 -0.02
N VAL A 42 -4.89 16.69 -0.80
CA VAL A 42 -4.43 15.30 -0.99
C VAL A 42 -3.03 15.28 -1.65
N GLN A 43 -2.77 16.14 -2.63
CA GLN A 43 -1.46 16.22 -3.28
C GLN A 43 -0.35 16.65 -2.30
N VAL A 44 -0.62 17.62 -1.42
CA VAL A 44 0.34 18.07 -0.41
C VAL A 44 0.60 16.96 0.61
N ASP A 45 -0.43 16.25 1.07
CA ASP A 45 -0.30 15.11 1.98
C ASP A 45 0.60 14.01 1.40
N VAL A 46 0.35 13.63 0.14
CA VAL A 46 1.17 12.65 -0.59
C VAL A 46 2.61 13.15 -0.79
N LEU A 47 2.79 14.43 -1.13
CA LEU A 47 4.12 15.01 -1.34
C LEU A 47 4.95 15.00 -0.05
N VAL A 48 4.37 15.45 1.07
CA VAL A 48 5.03 15.46 2.37
C VAL A 48 5.38 14.03 2.79
N THR A 49 4.45 13.09 2.61
CA THR A 49 4.69 11.67 2.88
C THR A 49 5.85 11.13 2.03
N LEU A 50 5.89 11.44 0.74
CA LEU A 50 6.96 11.02 -0.16
C LEU A 50 8.32 11.59 0.26
N VAL A 51 8.38 12.86 0.66
CA VAL A 51 9.61 13.49 1.17
C VAL A 51 10.11 12.77 2.42
N ILE A 52 9.25 12.57 3.42
CA ILE A 52 9.61 11.89 4.68
C ILE A 52 10.09 10.46 4.40
N LEU A 53 9.35 9.71 3.58
CA LEU A 53 9.72 8.34 3.22
C LEU A 53 11.04 8.29 2.47
N THR A 54 11.31 9.23 1.56
CA THR A 54 12.57 9.28 0.81
C THR A 54 13.75 9.48 1.76
N PHE A 55 13.66 10.44 2.69
CA PHE A 55 14.72 10.65 3.67
C PHE A 55 14.92 9.43 4.58
N ALA A 56 13.84 8.82 5.06
CA ALA A 56 13.92 7.60 5.86
C ALA A 56 14.60 6.46 5.07
N THR A 57 14.18 6.22 3.82
CA THR A 57 14.77 5.21 2.95
C THR A 57 16.26 5.47 2.70
N LEU A 58 16.65 6.72 2.43
CA LEU A 58 18.05 7.08 2.25
C LEU A 58 18.87 6.81 3.52
N SER A 59 18.34 7.17 4.70
CA SER A 59 19.01 6.90 5.98
C SER A 59 19.23 5.39 6.20
N PHE A 60 18.21 4.55 5.97
CA PHE A 60 18.34 3.10 6.07
C PHE A 60 19.29 2.52 5.00
N TYR A 61 19.26 3.06 3.79
CA TYR A 61 20.17 2.65 2.71
C TYR A 61 21.63 2.94 3.09
N PHE A 62 21.93 4.13 3.60
CA PHE A 62 23.30 4.47 4.04
C PHE A 62 23.73 3.64 5.24
N LEU A 63 22.83 3.38 6.19
CA LEU A 63 23.12 2.49 7.32
C LEU A 63 23.45 1.07 6.84
N GLY A 64 22.61 0.51 5.96
CA GLY A 64 22.82 -0.81 5.38
C GLY A 64 24.11 -0.88 4.55
N ALA A 65 24.32 0.08 3.64
CA ALA A 65 25.52 0.13 2.80
C ALA A 65 26.80 0.36 3.61
N GLY A 66 26.79 1.24 4.62
CA GLY A 66 27.98 1.54 5.42
C GLY A 66 28.39 0.43 6.37
N VAL A 67 27.41 -0.21 7.02
CA VAL A 67 27.68 -1.21 8.06
C VAL A 67 27.78 -2.63 7.48
N LEU A 68 26.99 -2.98 6.45
CA LEU A 68 27.03 -4.32 5.86
C LEU A 68 28.21 -4.50 4.89
N HIS A 69 28.58 -3.44 4.13
CA HIS A 69 29.76 -3.48 3.26
C HIS A 69 31.07 -3.59 4.05
N SER A 70 31.15 -2.98 5.24
CA SER A 70 32.34 -3.05 6.10
C SER A 70 32.50 -4.40 6.82
N GLN A 71 31.45 -5.21 6.91
CA GLN A 71 31.50 -6.52 7.59
C GLN A 71 31.72 -7.71 6.64
N GLY A 72 31.64 -7.52 5.32
CA GLY A 72 31.86 -8.59 4.33
C GLY A 72 30.88 -9.77 4.41
N LEU A 73 29.86 -9.66 5.26
CA LEU A 73 28.83 -10.68 5.46
C LEU A 73 27.85 -10.62 4.30
N VAL A 74 27.77 -11.71 3.52
CA VAL A 74 26.64 -11.97 2.63
C VAL A 74 25.59 -12.65 3.51
N PRO A 75 24.55 -11.95 3.98
CA PRO A 75 23.61 -12.54 4.93
C PRO A 75 22.89 -13.72 4.28
N GLU A 76 22.94 -14.90 4.90
CA GLU A 76 21.97 -15.94 4.57
C GLU A 76 20.58 -15.49 5.04
N ARG A 77 19.57 -15.77 4.22
CA ARG A 77 18.29 -15.03 4.14
C ARG A 77 17.47 -15.00 5.43
N GLU A 78 17.70 -15.95 6.35
CA GLU A 78 16.96 -16.09 7.61
C GLU A 78 17.53 -15.23 8.76
N GLU A 79 18.80 -14.87 8.74
CA GLU A 79 19.45 -14.13 9.84
C GLU A 79 19.37 -12.60 9.71
N THR A 80 18.78 -12.10 8.62
CA THR A 80 18.77 -10.67 8.26
C THR A 80 18.25 -9.75 9.37
N VAL A 81 17.22 -10.17 10.12
CA VAL A 81 16.65 -9.37 11.23
C VAL A 81 17.60 -9.33 12.44
N ALA A 82 18.23 -10.46 12.77
CA ALA A 82 19.19 -10.56 13.87
C ALA A 82 20.49 -9.79 13.57
N ILE A 83 20.90 -9.78 12.30
CA ILE A 83 22.02 -8.98 11.80
C ILE A 83 21.69 -7.49 11.89
N LEU A 84 20.51 -7.05 11.43
CA LEU A 84 20.09 -5.64 11.57
C LEU A 84 20.05 -5.19 13.03
N ALA A 85 19.50 -6.01 13.93
CA ALA A 85 19.46 -5.69 15.36
C ALA A 85 20.88 -5.55 15.95
N ASN A 86 21.79 -6.48 15.62
CA ASN A 86 23.20 -6.41 16.04
C ASN A 86 23.93 -5.19 15.47
N MET A 87 23.63 -4.76 14.24
CA MET A 87 24.24 -3.57 13.64
C MET A 87 23.93 -2.31 14.46
N TYR A 88 22.71 -2.18 14.98
CA TYR A 88 22.35 -1.09 15.87
C TYR A 88 23.06 -1.18 17.22
N SER A 89 23.15 -2.38 17.81
CA SER A 89 23.87 -2.59 19.07
C SER A 89 25.35 -2.22 18.95
N LEU A 90 25.99 -2.55 17.82
CA LEU A 90 27.40 -2.25 17.58
C LEU A 90 27.68 -0.74 17.41
N THR A 91 26.72 0.03 16.90
CA THR A 91 26.91 1.47 16.66
C THR A 91 26.40 2.36 17.81
N LEU A 92 25.29 1.98 18.43
CA LEU A 92 24.59 2.80 19.45
C LEU A 92 24.72 2.22 20.86
N GLY A 93 25.14 0.95 21.01
CA GLY A 93 25.20 0.22 22.27
C GLY A 93 23.95 -0.64 22.53
N ASP A 94 24.02 -1.52 23.52
CA ASP A 94 23.02 -2.57 23.79
C ASP A 94 21.61 -2.07 24.08
N TRP A 95 21.46 -0.84 24.58
CA TRP A 95 20.14 -0.23 24.84
C TRP A 95 19.32 -0.02 23.56
N SER A 96 19.99 0.14 22.42
CA SER A 96 19.34 0.37 21.12
C SER A 96 18.50 -0.82 20.65
N THR A 97 18.87 -2.05 21.05
CA THR A 97 18.13 -3.27 20.74
C THR A 97 16.70 -3.24 21.28
N TYR A 98 16.53 -2.76 22.52
CA TYR A 98 15.21 -2.66 23.14
C TYR A 98 14.33 -1.64 22.43
N LEU A 99 14.89 -0.49 22.04
CA LEU A 99 14.17 0.50 21.25
C LEU A 99 13.83 -0.01 19.85
N PHE A 100 14.74 -0.77 19.22
CA PHE A 100 14.50 -1.38 17.93
C PHE A 100 13.33 -2.37 18.00
N ILE A 101 13.32 -3.28 18.97
CA ILE A 101 12.24 -4.26 19.16
C ILE A 101 10.91 -3.55 19.43
N PHE A 102 10.91 -2.56 20.32
CA PHE A 102 9.71 -1.78 20.64
C PHE A 102 9.19 -1.04 19.41
N GLY A 103 10.05 -0.33 18.69
CA GLY A 103 9.71 0.36 17.45
C GLY A 103 9.19 -0.59 16.37
N ALA A 104 9.87 -1.72 16.16
CA ALA A 104 9.47 -2.76 15.22
C ALA A 104 8.08 -3.30 15.54
N PHE A 105 7.77 -3.54 16.83
CA PHE A 105 6.43 -3.93 17.26
C PHE A 105 5.37 -2.90 16.84
N PHE A 106 5.56 -1.61 17.15
CA PHE A 106 4.56 -0.59 16.80
C PHE A 106 4.39 -0.42 15.30
N ILE A 107 5.49 -0.47 14.53
CA ILE A 107 5.45 -0.38 13.08
C ILE A 107 4.65 -1.56 12.51
N LEU A 108 5.02 -2.80 12.86
CA LEU A 108 4.35 -4.00 12.36
C LEU A 108 2.89 -4.07 12.81
N PHE A 109 2.61 -3.75 14.07
CA PHE A 109 1.26 -3.71 14.61
C PHE A 109 0.38 -2.69 13.88
N SER A 110 0.90 -1.48 13.65
CA SER A 110 0.20 -0.45 12.88
C SER A 110 -0.09 -0.89 11.44
N THR A 111 0.89 -1.53 10.78
CA THR A 111 0.71 -2.07 9.43
C THR A 111 -0.40 -3.13 9.38
N VAL A 112 -0.43 -4.07 10.33
CA VAL A 112 -1.47 -5.11 10.40
C VAL A 112 -2.85 -4.47 10.62
N LEU A 113 -2.98 -3.56 11.58
CA LEU A 113 -4.25 -2.86 11.85
C LEU A 113 -4.73 -2.04 10.65
N SER A 114 -3.83 -1.29 10.00
CA SER A 114 -4.15 -0.50 8.82
C SER A 114 -4.62 -1.39 7.66
N GLY A 115 -3.93 -2.51 7.42
CA GLY A 115 -4.29 -3.48 6.39
C GLY A 115 -5.64 -4.16 6.63
N LEU A 116 -5.90 -4.62 7.86
CA LEU A 116 -7.21 -5.18 8.25
C LEU A 116 -8.32 -4.13 8.12
N GLY A 117 -8.05 -2.89 8.53
CA GLY A 117 -8.97 -1.77 8.38
C GLY A 117 -9.31 -1.49 6.92
N ALA A 118 -8.33 -1.46 6.03
CA ALA A 118 -8.55 -1.24 4.60
C ALA A 118 -9.32 -2.40 3.95
N GLY A 119 -8.91 -3.64 4.24
CA GLY A 119 -9.52 -4.85 3.68
C GLY A 119 -10.97 -5.04 4.13
N SER A 120 -11.28 -4.79 5.40
CA SER A 120 -12.63 -4.95 5.95
C SER A 120 -13.67 -3.98 5.38
N ARG A 121 -13.21 -2.89 4.74
CA ARG A 121 -14.05 -1.93 3.99
C ARG A 121 -14.20 -2.31 2.52
N SER A 122 -13.09 -2.72 1.92
CA SER A 122 -13.02 -3.04 0.49
C SER A 122 -13.72 -4.36 0.16
N PHE A 123 -13.57 -5.37 1.04
CA PHE A 123 -14.12 -6.70 0.81
C PHE A 123 -15.66 -6.75 0.75
N PRO A 124 -16.41 -6.15 1.70
CA PRO A 124 -17.87 -6.10 1.58
C PRO A 124 -18.34 -5.25 0.39
N ASP A 125 -17.61 -4.20 0.01
CA ASP A 125 -17.95 -3.38 -1.16
C ASP A 125 -17.75 -4.15 -2.47
N LEU A 126 -16.75 -5.02 -2.53
CA LEU A 126 -16.56 -5.99 -3.61
C LEU A 126 -17.74 -6.96 -3.71
N LEU A 127 -18.20 -7.52 -2.59
CA LEU A 127 -19.37 -8.41 -2.56
C LEU A 127 -20.66 -7.71 -3.01
N VAL A 128 -20.86 -6.45 -2.61
CA VAL A 128 -21.97 -5.62 -3.11
C VAL A 128 -21.86 -5.41 -4.62
N THR A 129 -20.66 -5.13 -5.12
CA THR A 129 -20.41 -4.89 -6.55
C THR A 129 -20.66 -6.13 -7.39
N PHE A 130 -20.35 -7.33 -6.87
CA PHE A 130 -20.68 -8.60 -7.52
C PHE A 130 -22.16 -9.01 -7.38
N GLY A 131 -22.97 -8.24 -6.65
CA GLY A 131 -24.40 -8.47 -6.54
C GLY A 131 -24.83 -9.46 -5.46
N PHE A 132 -23.93 -9.86 -4.53
CA PHE A 132 -24.27 -10.79 -3.46
C PHE A 132 -25.31 -10.22 -2.48
N PHE A 133 -25.31 -8.90 -2.24
CA PHE A 133 -26.32 -8.23 -1.42
C PHE A 133 -26.45 -6.73 -1.79
N PRO A 134 -27.60 -6.09 -1.54
CA PRO A 134 -27.82 -4.70 -1.90
C PRO A 134 -27.01 -3.74 -1.02
N ARG A 135 -26.49 -2.65 -1.61
CA ARG A 135 -25.68 -1.62 -0.93
C ARG A 135 -26.36 -0.99 0.28
N LYS A 136 -27.69 -0.93 0.30
CA LYS A 136 -28.49 -0.37 1.41
C LYS A 136 -28.55 -1.28 2.64
N ASN A 137 -28.18 -2.56 2.51
CA ASN A 137 -28.20 -3.49 3.63
C ASN A 137 -26.96 -3.33 4.51
N LEU A 138 -27.05 -2.38 5.44
CA LEU A 138 -25.97 -2.05 6.37
C LEU A 138 -25.66 -3.20 7.33
N GLU A 139 -26.67 -3.96 7.76
CA GLU A 139 -26.48 -5.06 8.70
C GLU A 139 -25.62 -6.17 8.10
N THR A 140 -25.94 -6.61 6.88
CA THR A 140 -25.13 -7.62 6.16
C THR A 140 -23.72 -7.11 5.90
N ARG A 141 -23.58 -5.83 5.52
CA ARG A 141 -22.25 -5.23 5.29
C ARG A 141 -21.40 -5.25 6.56
N LEU A 142 -21.98 -4.88 7.71
CA LEU A 142 -21.29 -4.92 9.01
C LEU A 142 -20.93 -6.35 9.43
N LYS A 143 -21.78 -7.34 9.17
CA LYS A 143 -21.48 -8.76 9.43
C LYS A 143 -20.25 -9.21 8.64
N TRP A 144 -20.19 -8.91 7.34
CA TRP A 144 -19.02 -9.22 6.50
C TRP A 144 -17.76 -8.45 6.90
N THR A 145 -17.88 -7.17 7.27
CA THR A 145 -16.76 -6.37 7.80
C THR A 145 -16.19 -7.02 9.06
N ARG A 146 -17.03 -7.38 10.04
CA ARG A 146 -16.60 -8.04 11.29
C ARG A 146 -16.01 -9.43 11.01
N GLY A 147 -16.64 -10.20 10.13
CA GLY A 147 -16.14 -11.50 9.70
C GLY A 147 -14.76 -11.41 9.05
N TYR A 148 -14.50 -10.39 8.24
CA TYR A 148 -13.18 -10.15 7.65
C TYR A 148 -12.13 -9.81 8.71
N ILE A 149 -12.46 -8.93 9.67
CA ILE A 149 -11.53 -8.52 10.74
C ILE A 149 -11.07 -9.72 11.57
N ILE A 150 -11.96 -10.68 11.84
CA ILE A 150 -11.64 -11.89 12.62
C ILE A 150 -11.03 -12.98 11.74
N GLY A 151 -11.58 -13.17 10.53
CA GLY A 151 -11.20 -14.24 9.62
C GLY A 151 -9.81 -14.07 9.05
N MET A 152 -9.38 -12.85 8.70
CA MET A 152 -8.06 -12.63 8.11
C MET A 152 -6.89 -12.96 9.05
N PRO A 153 -6.87 -12.54 10.33
CA PRO A 153 -5.84 -12.96 11.27
C PRO A 153 -5.79 -14.49 11.47
N ILE A 154 -6.95 -15.15 11.56
CA ILE A 154 -7.02 -16.61 11.69
C ILE A 154 -6.46 -17.28 10.43
N LEU A 155 -6.86 -16.80 9.25
CA LEU A 155 -6.34 -17.31 7.98
C LEU A 155 -4.82 -17.13 7.89
N SER A 156 -4.31 -15.95 8.25
CA SER A 156 -2.87 -15.68 8.27
C SER A 156 -2.12 -16.61 9.23
N PHE A 157 -2.68 -16.86 10.42
CA PHE A 157 -2.11 -17.80 11.39
C PHE A 157 -2.09 -19.24 10.85
N LEU A 158 -3.19 -19.70 10.25
CA LEU A 158 -3.26 -21.01 9.63
C LEU A 158 -2.28 -21.16 8.47
N LEU A 159 -2.20 -20.16 7.59
CA LEU A 159 -1.24 -20.16 6.49
C LEU A 159 0.21 -20.17 7.00
N TYR A 160 0.51 -19.45 8.08
CA TYR A 160 1.82 -19.50 8.72
C TYR A 160 2.14 -20.89 9.29
N MET A 161 1.17 -21.57 9.91
CA MET A 161 1.37 -22.93 10.41
C MET A 161 1.56 -23.97 9.30
N LEU A 162 0.92 -23.77 8.14
CA LEU A 162 0.96 -24.71 7.02
C LEU A 162 2.16 -24.47 6.08
N VAL A 163 2.71 -23.26 6.05
CA VAL A 163 3.81 -22.88 5.17
C VAL A 163 5.06 -22.65 6.02
N GLU A 164 5.94 -23.66 6.06
CA GLU A 164 7.22 -23.65 6.80
C GLU A 164 8.26 -22.66 6.23
N ARG A 165 7.85 -21.75 5.33
CA ARG A 165 8.73 -20.78 4.63
C ARG A 165 8.14 -19.36 4.71
N PRO A 166 8.29 -18.65 5.83
CA PRO A 166 7.68 -17.33 6.04
C PRO A 166 8.13 -16.29 5.01
N ILE A 167 9.38 -16.35 4.55
CA ILE A 167 9.92 -15.45 3.53
C ILE A 167 9.19 -15.64 2.18
N ALA A 168 8.88 -16.89 1.81
CA ALA A 168 8.16 -17.17 0.58
C ALA A 168 6.76 -16.53 0.58
N MET A 169 6.08 -16.55 1.73
CA MET A 169 4.78 -15.89 1.89
C MET A 169 4.87 -14.37 1.69
N VAL A 170 5.92 -13.74 2.23
CA VAL A 170 6.17 -12.29 2.06
C VAL A 170 6.42 -11.97 0.58
N ILE A 171 7.24 -12.76 -0.11
CA ILE A 171 7.52 -12.56 -1.54
C ILE A 171 6.25 -12.71 -2.38
N VAL A 172 5.44 -13.73 -2.12
CA VAL A 172 4.16 -13.94 -2.83
C VAL A 172 3.22 -12.75 -2.60
N GLY A 173 3.09 -12.28 -1.35
CA GLY A 173 2.27 -11.12 -1.02
C GLY A 173 2.76 -9.83 -1.69
N ALA A 174 4.07 -9.57 -1.66
CA ALA A 174 4.68 -8.41 -2.32
C ALA A 174 4.48 -8.46 -3.85
N THR A 175 4.64 -9.64 -4.44
CA THR A 175 4.44 -9.90 -5.87
C THR A 175 3.00 -9.62 -6.26
N PHE A 176 2.03 -10.17 -5.51
CA PHE A 176 0.61 -9.89 -5.73
C PHE A 176 0.30 -8.38 -5.63
N GLY A 177 0.88 -7.71 -4.63
CA GLY A 177 0.76 -6.26 -4.47
C GLY A 177 1.30 -5.47 -5.66
N ALA A 178 2.45 -5.89 -6.20
CA ALA A 178 3.09 -5.27 -7.36
C ALA A 178 2.23 -5.41 -8.63
N PHE A 179 1.65 -6.58 -8.87
CA PHE A 179 0.75 -6.80 -10.01
C PHE A 179 -0.55 -5.98 -9.95
N MET A 180 -1.02 -5.63 -8.75
CA MET A 180 -2.21 -4.79 -8.60
C MET A 180 -1.97 -3.32 -8.97
N LEU A 181 -0.73 -2.81 -8.90
CA LEU A 181 -0.39 -1.42 -9.23
C LEU A 181 -0.72 -1.03 -10.69
N PRO A 182 -0.30 -1.77 -11.74
CA PRO A 182 -0.66 -1.42 -13.11
C PRO A 182 -2.18 -1.48 -13.34
N ILE A 183 -2.88 -2.43 -12.71
CA ILE A 183 -4.35 -2.51 -12.77
C ILE A 183 -4.98 -1.23 -12.19
N GLN A 184 -4.52 -0.78 -11.03
CA GLN A 184 -5.00 0.46 -10.41
C GLN A 184 -4.71 1.70 -11.27
N ALA A 185 -3.59 1.74 -11.97
CA ALA A 185 -3.28 2.82 -12.91
C ALA A 185 -4.28 2.85 -14.09
N VAL A 186 -4.59 1.69 -14.67
CA VAL A 186 -5.62 1.57 -15.73
C VAL A 186 -6.99 2.00 -15.25
N VAL A 187 -7.42 1.51 -14.07
CA VAL A 187 -8.71 1.89 -13.46
C VAL A 187 -8.76 3.39 -13.22
N THR A 188 -7.66 3.98 -12.76
CA THR A 188 -7.55 5.43 -12.52
C THR A 188 -7.73 6.22 -13.83
N LEU A 189 -7.03 5.84 -14.90
CA LEU A 189 -7.17 6.45 -16.23
C LEU A 189 -8.61 6.31 -16.77
N TYR A 190 -9.21 5.13 -16.59
CA TYR A 190 -10.60 4.88 -16.95
C TYR A 190 -11.56 5.79 -16.18
N MET A 191 -11.41 5.90 -14.86
CA MET A 191 -12.25 6.76 -14.02
C MET A 191 -12.08 8.25 -14.35
N GLN A 192 -10.85 8.70 -14.59
CA GLN A 192 -10.58 10.08 -15.03
C GLN A 192 -11.30 10.40 -16.33
N ARG A 193 -11.32 9.47 -17.31
CA ARG A 193 -11.95 9.69 -18.62
C ARG A 193 -13.48 9.59 -18.58
N LYS A 194 -14.02 8.59 -17.86
CA LYS A 194 -15.47 8.26 -17.91
C LYS A 194 -16.29 8.84 -16.76
N ARG A 195 -15.72 8.95 -15.55
CA ARG A 195 -16.50 9.29 -14.33
C ARG A 195 -16.15 10.64 -13.71
N MET A 196 -15.03 11.24 -14.11
CA MET A 196 -14.58 12.52 -13.56
C MET A 196 -15.07 13.71 -14.39
N ASP A 197 -15.56 14.74 -13.69
CA ASP A 197 -16.03 16.00 -14.27
C ASP A 197 -14.89 16.68 -15.07
N PRO A 198 -15.11 17.04 -16.35
CA PRO A 198 -14.10 17.67 -17.19
C PRO A 198 -13.43 18.90 -16.57
N ARG A 199 -14.16 19.68 -15.75
CA ARG A 199 -13.68 20.94 -15.14
C ARG A 199 -12.60 20.73 -14.07
N VAL A 200 -12.52 19.51 -13.52
CA VAL A 200 -11.58 19.12 -12.45
C VAL A 200 -10.51 18.15 -12.96
N ARG A 201 -10.46 17.88 -14.27
CA ARG A 201 -9.46 16.96 -14.85
C ARG A 201 -8.03 17.46 -14.63
N PRO A 202 -7.09 16.53 -14.34
CA PRO A 202 -5.69 16.89 -14.27
C PRO A 202 -5.22 17.36 -15.65
N LYS A 203 -4.12 18.11 -15.67
CA LYS A 203 -3.50 18.56 -16.92
C LYS A 203 -3.04 17.33 -17.73
N THR A 204 -3.06 17.46 -19.05
CA THR A 204 -2.71 16.37 -19.98
C THR A 204 -1.37 15.71 -19.68
N TRP A 205 -0.36 16.48 -19.26
CA TRP A 205 0.95 15.94 -18.89
C TRP A 205 0.90 14.97 -17.71
N VAL A 206 0.03 15.23 -16.71
CA VAL A 206 -0.15 14.35 -15.55
C VAL A 206 -0.76 13.01 -15.97
N THR A 207 -1.72 13.06 -16.89
CA THR A 207 -2.31 11.83 -17.48
C THR A 207 -1.24 11.03 -18.22
N TRP A 208 -0.38 11.69 -19.00
CA TRP A 208 0.77 11.02 -19.64
C TRP A 208 1.78 10.48 -18.63
N SER A 209 2.03 11.17 -17.51
CA SER A 209 2.87 10.64 -16.44
C SER A 209 2.29 9.36 -15.84
N ILE A 210 0.97 9.28 -15.62
CA ILE A 210 0.31 8.06 -15.13
C ILE A 210 0.47 6.92 -16.16
N VAL A 211 0.34 7.21 -17.45
CA VAL A 211 0.58 6.22 -18.52
C VAL A 211 2.04 5.76 -18.52
N GLY A 212 3.00 6.67 -18.39
CA GLY A 212 4.43 6.32 -18.30
C GLY A 212 4.75 5.44 -17.11
N VAL A 213 4.19 5.76 -15.93
CA VAL A 213 4.33 4.94 -14.72
C VAL A 213 3.69 3.56 -14.92
N PHE A 214 2.51 3.48 -15.54
CA PHE A 214 1.87 2.22 -15.88
C PHE A 214 2.76 1.36 -16.80
N LEU A 215 3.31 1.95 -17.86
CA LEU A 215 4.20 1.23 -18.78
C LEU A 215 5.45 0.71 -18.07
N ALA A 216 6.08 1.52 -17.23
CA ALA A 216 7.25 1.12 -16.44
C ALA A 216 6.90 -0.06 -15.49
N MET A 217 5.78 0.03 -14.77
CA MET A 217 5.31 -1.05 -13.89
C MET A 217 5.01 -2.33 -14.68
N ALA A 218 4.35 -2.22 -15.83
CA ALA A 218 4.04 -3.35 -16.70
C ALA A 218 5.30 -4.02 -17.26
N THR A 219 6.30 -3.23 -17.67
CA THR A 219 7.59 -3.78 -18.14
C THR A 219 8.34 -4.50 -17.04
N LEU A 220 8.36 -3.97 -15.81
CA LEU A 220 9.00 -4.64 -14.67
C LEU A 220 8.29 -5.94 -14.30
N CYS A 221 6.95 -5.95 -14.33
CA CYS A 221 6.16 -7.15 -14.12
C CYS A 221 6.44 -8.21 -15.19
N ALA A 222 6.51 -7.80 -16.47
CA ALA A 222 6.81 -8.71 -17.58
C ALA A 222 8.24 -9.27 -17.48
N PHE A 223 9.22 -8.45 -17.12
CA PHE A 223 10.59 -8.89 -16.89
C PHE A 223 10.68 -9.90 -15.74
N TYR A 224 9.98 -9.65 -14.63
CA TYR A 224 9.95 -10.56 -13.48
C TYR A 224 9.33 -11.92 -13.84
N ILE A 225 8.21 -11.92 -14.57
CA ILE A 225 7.59 -13.17 -15.07
C ILE A 225 8.54 -13.88 -16.04
N GLY A 226 9.20 -13.15 -16.94
CA GLY A 226 10.16 -13.71 -17.89
C GLY A 226 11.37 -14.35 -17.22
N GLY A 227 11.89 -13.75 -16.16
CA GLY A 227 12.97 -14.32 -15.33
C GLY A 227 12.55 -15.62 -14.65
N ILE A 228 11.36 -15.65 -14.04
CA ILE A 228 10.80 -16.89 -13.47
C ILE A 228 10.63 -17.94 -14.55
N TYR A 229 10.14 -17.58 -15.73
CA TYR A 229 9.94 -18.55 -16.80
C TYR A 229 11.26 -19.17 -17.28
N LEU A 230 12.31 -18.37 -17.43
CA LEU A 230 13.64 -18.85 -17.80
C LEU A 230 14.28 -19.75 -16.73
N ASP A 231 14.14 -19.42 -15.44
CA ASP A 231 14.72 -20.20 -14.35
C ASP A 231 14.06 -21.58 -14.15
N TYR A 232 12.79 -21.74 -14.54
CA TYR A 232 12.04 -23.00 -14.34
C TYR A 232 11.85 -23.82 -15.63
N PHE A 233 12.01 -23.23 -16.82
CA PHE A 233 11.74 -23.88 -18.11
C PHE A 233 12.83 -23.71 -19.18
N GLY A 234 13.94 -23.03 -18.88
CA GLY A 234 15.12 -22.87 -19.74
C GLY A 234 16.29 -23.72 -19.28
#